data_AF-A0AAJ5TBE2-F1
#
_entry.id   AF-A0AAJ5TBE2-F1
#
_cell.length_a   1.000
_cell.length_b   1.000
_cell.length_c   1.000
_cell.angle_alpha   90.00
_cell.angle_beta   90.00
_cell.angle_gamma   90.00
#
_symmetry.space_group_name_H-M   'P 1'
#
loop_
_entity.id
_entity.type
_entity.pdbx_description
1 polymer ?
#
loop_
_entity_poly.entity_id
_entity_poly.type
_entity_poly.pdbx_seq_one_letter_code
_entity_poly.pdbx_strand_id
1 'polypeptide(L)'
;MNEISGLYQNSLLQLGIDEGERAILEQVGQSLISQGDAFRRLQLAIVKKESFYSYSSLLGTSVTMEFDWEREKVTLAYLGSELVLSMKDFRIWLSCTDLLLAPILPLGSLVELDRELLPEELVSEMEKAKVPFMAMIMGRRLLSEPDDREYIDYLVSIYPYGMRLDVEPLFIPSYLISHVIQEGYSDTLDQSYVDRQYRKDYFRHRVFSMTHSIEGEDR
;
A
#
# COMPACT_ATOMS: atom_id res chain seq x y z
N MET A 1 3.10 24.52 2.50
CA MET A 1 2.26 23.40 2.04
C MET A 1 3.20 22.35 1.48
N ASN A 2 3.20 21.11 1.97
CA ASN A 2 4.08 20.05 1.47
C ASN A 2 3.72 19.77 0.01
N GLU A 3 4.68 19.73 -0.90
CA GLU A 3 4.46 19.54 -2.34
C GLU A 3 3.74 18.21 -2.63
N ILE A 4 4.00 17.17 -1.84
CA ILE A 4 3.28 15.88 -1.91
C ILE A 4 1.80 16.03 -1.56
N SER A 5 1.47 16.90 -0.60
CA SER A 5 0.07 17.22 -0.26
C SER A 5 -0.65 17.84 -1.45
N GLY A 6 0.03 18.73 -2.19
CA GLY A 6 -0.53 19.33 -3.40
C GLY A 6 -0.75 18.31 -4.51
N LEU A 7 0.16 17.34 -4.68
CA LEU A 7 -0.03 16.23 -5.62
C LEU A 7 -1.20 15.34 -5.23
N TYR A 8 -1.37 15.06 -3.94
CA TYR A 8 -2.48 14.25 -3.46
C TYR A 8 -3.82 14.96 -3.73
N GLN A 9 -3.94 16.23 -3.40
CA GLN A 9 -5.13 17.03 -3.73
C GLN A 9 -5.41 17.05 -5.25
N ASN A 10 -4.38 17.23 -6.07
CA ASN A 10 -4.51 17.15 -7.53
C ASN A 10 -4.95 15.78 -8.03
N SER A 11 -4.57 14.69 -7.36
CA SER A 11 -5.00 13.34 -7.72
C SER A 11 -6.51 13.16 -7.52
N LEU A 12 -7.10 13.78 -6.50
CA LEU A 12 -8.54 13.72 -6.22
C LEU A 12 -9.39 14.42 -7.28
N LEU A 13 -8.82 15.38 -8.03
CA LEU A 13 -9.50 16.04 -9.15
C LEU A 13 -9.76 15.08 -10.33
N GLN A 14 -9.07 13.95 -10.38
CA GLN A 14 -9.25 12.92 -11.41
C GLN A 14 -10.50 12.08 -11.17
N LEU A 15 -11.06 12.13 -9.96
CA LEU A 15 -12.24 11.39 -9.56
C LEU A 15 -13.51 12.09 -10.03
N GLY A 16 -14.49 11.30 -10.49
CA GLY A 16 -15.80 11.75 -10.98
C GLY A 16 -16.77 12.24 -9.90
N ILE A 17 -16.26 12.83 -8.82
CA ILE A 17 -17.00 13.22 -7.61
C ILE A 17 -16.95 14.74 -7.38
N ASP A 18 -17.83 15.25 -6.49
CA ASP A 18 -17.92 16.67 -6.19
C ASP A 18 -16.81 17.17 -5.23
N GLU A 19 -16.73 18.48 -5.03
CA GLU A 19 -15.69 19.10 -4.18
C GLU A 19 -15.80 18.71 -2.70
N GLY A 20 -17.02 18.56 -2.17
CA GLY A 20 -17.26 18.15 -0.79
C GLY A 20 -16.84 16.69 -0.56
N GLU A 21 -17.17 15.82 -1.50
CA GLU A 21 -16.78 14.40 -1.51
C GLU A 21 -15.25 14.24 -1.60
N ARG A 22 -14.56 15.07 -2.39
CA ARG A 22 -13.08 15.10 -2.44
C ARG A 22 -12.46 15.46 -1.10
N ALA A 23 -13.00 16.45 -0.41
CA ALA A 23 -12.50 16.84 0.91
C ALA A 23 -12.64 15.71 1.94
N ILE A 24 -13.72 14.92 1.85
CA ILE A 24 -13.90 13.72 2.69
C ILE A 24 -12.84 12.68 2.36
N LEU A 25 -12.61 12.37 1.08
CA LEU A 25 -11.58 11.39 0.68
C LEU A 25 -10.16 11.82 1.02
N GLU A 26 -9.88 13.11 0.99
CA GLU A 26 -8.60 13.65 1.46
C GLU A 26 -8.39 13.29 2.93
N GLN A 27 -9.37 13.59 3.78
CA GLN A 27 -9.32 13.33 5.22
C GLN A 27 -9.27 11.83 5.52
N VAL A 28 -10.04 11.01 4.82
CA VAL A 28 -10.03 9.56 5.01
C VAL A 28 -8.68 8.96 4.67
N GLY A 29 -8.07 9.37 3.53
CA GLY A 29 -6.74 8.89 3.15
C GLY A 29 -5.68 9.26 4.19
N GLN A 30 -5.67 10.50 4.66
CA GLN A 30 -4.78 10.93 5.75
C GLN A 30 -5.04 10.15 7.05
N SER A 31 -6.31 9.90 7.38
CA SER A 31 -6.69 9.15 8.56
C SER A 31 -6.17 7.71 8.51
N LEU A 32 -6.40 6.99 7.41
CA LEU A 32 -5.94 5.60 7.24
C LEU A 32 -4.41 5.47 7.31
N ILE A 33 -3.67 6.42 6.72
CA ILE A 33 -2.21 6.41 6.71
C ILE A 33 -1.62 6.75 8.07
N SER A 34 -2.22 7.70 8.80
CA SER A 34 -1.72 8.14 10.11
C SER A 34 -1.86 7.07 11.20
N GLN A 35 -2.58 5.98 10.91
CA GLN A 35 -3.04 5.02 11.89
C GLN A 35 -2.45 3.63 11.66
N GLY A 36 -1.16 3.50 11.95
CA GLY A 36 -0.46 2.21 12.02
C GLY A 36 -0.58 1.39 10.74
N ASP A 37 -1.34 0.29 10.82
CA ASP A 37 -1.53 -0.68 9.75
C ASP A 37 -2.91 -0.60 9.07
N ALA A 38 -3.75 0.40 9.42
CA ALA A 38 -5.12 0.53 8.90
C ALA A 38 -5.17 0.49 7.36
N PHE A 39 -4.33 1.28 6.69
CA PHE A 39 -4.29 1.25 5.24
C PHE A 39 -3.88 -0.11 4.66
N ARG A 40 -2.87 -0.78 5.24
CA ARG A 40 -2.47 -2.13 4.80
C ARG A 40 -3.59 -3.16 4.99
N ARG A 41 -4.33 -3.06 6.09
CA ARG A 41 -5.51 -3.92 6.33
C ARG A 41 -6.64 -3.65 5.34
N LEU A 42 -6.84 -2.39 4.92
CA LEU A 42 -7.77 -2.07 3.84
C LEU A 42 -7.33 -2.72 2.53
N GLN A 43 -6.05 -2.62 2.17
CA GLN A 43 -5.51 -3.31 0.98
C GLN A 43 -5.75 -4.82 1.04
N LEU A 44 -5.52 -5.43 2.21
CA LEU A 44 -5.78 -6.85 2.41
C LEU A 44 -7.25 -7.22 2.27
N ALA A 45 -8.17 -6.43 2.82
CA ALA A 45 -9.61 -6.64 2.68
C ALA A 45 -10.05 -6.63 1.21
N ILE A 46 -9.44 -5.76 0.40
CA ILE A 46 -9.70 -5.68 -1.05
C ILE A 46 -9.16 -6.92 -1.77
N VAL A 47 -7.93 -7.34 -1.47
CA VAL A 47 -7.33 -8.55 -2.06
C VAL A 47 -8.15 -9.80 -1.73
N LYS A 48 -8.64 -9.89 -0.49
CA LYS A 48 -9.51 -10.99 -0.02
C LYS A 48 -10.96 -10.88 -0.51
N LYS A 49 -11.32 -9.80 -1.21
CA LYS A 49 -12.70 -9.49 -1.65
C LYS A 49 -13.71 -9.52 -0.49
N GLU A 50 -13.30 -9.01 0.66
CA GLU A 50 -14.19 -8.86 1.81
C GLU A 50 -15.36 -7.94 1.46
N SER A 51 -16.53 -8.14 2.07
CA SER A 51 -17.69 -7.27 1.85
C SER A 51 -17.66 -6.01 2.71
N PHE A 52 -16.79 -5.96 3.72
CA PHE A 52 -16.76 -4.87 4.70
C PHE A 52 -15.35 -4.66 5.27
N TYR A 53 -15.01 -3.39 5.49
CA TYR A 53 -13.83 -2.97 6.21
C TYR A 53 -14.19 -1.90 7.24
N SER A 54 -13.59 -1.97 8.42
CA SER A 54 -13.72 -0.94 9.44
C SER A 54 -12.40 -0.69 10.15
N TYR A 55 -12.16 0.59 10.42
CA TYR A 55 -11.10 1.04 11.28
C TYR A 55 -11.63 2.08 12.26
N SER A 56 -11.21 1.97 13.52
CA SER A 56 -11.50 2.97 14.55
C SER A 56 -10.20 3.52 15.11
N SER A 57 -10.02 4.83 15.01
CA SER A 57 -8.90 5.53 15.63
C SER A 57 -9.06 5.61 17.15
N LEU A 58 -7.93 5.78 17.84
CA LEU A 58 -7.90 6.01 19.29
C LEU A 58 -8.69 7.25 19.72
N LEU A 59 -8.88 8.21 18.81
CA LEU A 59 -9.64 9.44 19.04
C LEU A 59 -11.14 9.28 18.76
N GLY A 60 -11.62 8.06 18.49
CA GLY A 60 -13.02 7.75 18.26
C GLY A 60 -13.53 8.00 16.84
N THR A 61 -12.69 8.56 15.96
CA THR A 61 -13.02 8.66 14.53
C THR A 61 -12.95 7.28 13.90
N SER A 62 -14.02 6.85 13.24
CA SER A 62 -14.06 5.59 12.48
C SER A 62 -14.23 5.84 10.99
N VAL A 63 -13.61 4.97 10.20
CA VAL A 63 -13.83 4.83 8.76
C VAL A 63 -14.44 3.45 8.55
N THR A 64 -15.58 3.39 7.87
CA THR A 64 -16.17 2.13 7.42
C THR A 64 -16.34 2.13 5.92
N MET A 65 -16.19 0.98 5.31
CA MET A 65 -16.37 0.78 3.87
C MET A 65 -17.14 -0.51 3.64
N GLU A 66 -18.25 -0.41 2.91
CA GLU A 66 -19.00 -1.54 2.39
C GLU A 66 -18.66 -1.72 0.91
N PHE A 67 -18.26 -2.93 0.53
CA PHE A 67 -17.86 -3.27 -0.84
C PHE A 67 -18.97 -4.09 -1.51
N ASP A 68 -19.65 -3.48 -2.47
CA ASP A 68 -20.58 -4.17 -3.37
C ASP A 68 -19.83 -4.53 -4.66
N TRP A 69 -19.21 -5.72 -4.65
CA TRP A 69 -18.43 -6.22 -5.78
C TRP A 69 -19.27 -6.51 -7.02
N GLU A 70 -20.57 -6.82 -6.87
CA GLU A 70 -21.46 -7.11 -7.99
C GLU A 70 -21.92 -5.82 -8.69
N ARG A 71 -22.23 -4.78 -7.91
CA ARG A 71 -22.65 -3.47 -8.45
C ARG A 71 -21.49 -2.52 -8.70
N GLU A 72 -20.27 -2.96 -8.43
CA GLU A 72 -19.03 -2.18 -8.53
C GLU A 72 -19.13 -0.84 -7.78
N LYS A 73 -19.54 -0.90 -6.51
CA LYS A 73 -19.67 0.29 -5.65
C LYS A 73 -19.00 0.10 -4.30
N VAL A 74 -18.54 1.21 -3.73
CA VAL A 74 -18.04 1.29 -2.37
C VAL A 74 -18.78 2.39 -1.63
N THR A 75 -19.44 2.02 -0.53
CA THR A 75 -20.05 2.99 0.38
C THR A 75 -19.09 3.26 1.52
N LEU A 76 -18.59 4.48 1.60
CA LEU A 76 -17.65 4.93 2.63
C LEU A 76 -18.41 5.80 3.63
N ALA A 77 -18.28 5.50 4.92
CA ALA A 77 -18.78 6.37 5.98
C ALA A 77 -17.62 6.91 6.85
N TYR A 78 -17.67 8.20 7.13
CA TYR A 78 -16.66 8.92 7.91
C TYR A 78 -17.28 10.16 8.59
N LEU A 79 -17.11 10.28 9.92
CA LEU A 79 -17.62 11.40 10.71
C LEU A 79 -19.10 11.75 10.46
N GLY A 80 -19.95 10.73 10.27
CA GLY A 80 -21.39 10.90 10.00
C GLY A 80 -21.73 11.35 8.57
N SER A 81 -20.73 11.51 7.70
CA SER A 81 -20.92 11.65 6.26
C SER A 81 -20.85 10.28 5.59
N GLU A 82 -21.60 10.12 4.50
CA GLU A 82 -21.57 8.93 3.64
C GLU A 82 -21.28 9.35 2.20
N LEU A 83 -20.42 8.59 1.54
CA LEU A 83 -19.99 8.79 0.17
C LEU A 83 -20.12 7.45 -0.57
N VAL A 84 -20.71 7.47 -1.77
CA VAL A 84 -20.79 6.29 -2.63
C VAL A 84 -19.88 6.50 -3.84
N LEU A 85 -18.85 5.67 -3.95
CA LEU A 85 -17.92 5.66 -5.08
C LEU A 85 -18.22 4.52 -6.04
N SER A 86 -17.92 4.74 -7.31
CA SER A 86 -17.70 3.61 -8.22
C SER A 86 -16.45 2.84 -7.77
N MET A 87 -16.39 1.54 -8.01
CA MET A 87 -15.21 0.73 -7.71
C MET A 87 -13.98 1.25 -8.48
N LYS A 88 -14.18 1.81 -9.67
CA LYS A 88 -13.14 2.48 -10.45
C LYS A 88 -12.56 3.69 -9.73
N ASP A 89 -13.40 4.64 -9.30
CA ASP A 89 -12.95 5.84 -8.58
C ASP A 89 -12.30 5.46 -7.24
N PHE A 90 -12.85 4.46 -6.55
CA PHE A 90 -12.27 3.93 -5.33
C PHE A 90 -10.85 3.36 -5.55
N ARG A 91 -10.62 2.59 -6.61
CA ARG A 91 -9.28 2.06 -6.95
C ARG A 91 -8.30 3.17 -7.34
N ILE A 92 -8.74 4.19 -8.07
CA ILE A 92 -7.91 5.36 -8.40
C ILE A 92 -7.50 6.09 -7.12
N TRP A 93 -8.46 6.36 -6.24
CA TRP A 93 -8.22 6.97 -4.93
C TRP A 93 -7.21 6.15 -4.12
N LEU A 94 -7.46 4.85 -3.96
CA LEU A 94 -6.60 3.94 -3.22
C LEU A 94 -5.17 3.91 -3.76
N SER A 95 -5.01 3.83 -5.08
CA SER A 95 -3.70 3.83 -5.76
C SER A 95 -2.93 5.13 -5.50
N CYS A 96 -3.62 6.27 -5.52
CA CYS A 96 -3.02 7.57 -5.25
C CYS A 96 -2.69 7.75 -3.76
N THR A 97 -3.56 7.29 -2.86
CA THR A 97 -3.30 7.28 -1.41
C THR A 97 -2.08 6.43 -1.09
N ASP A 98 -1.97 5.23 -1.67
CA ASP A 98 -0.80 4.37 -1.49
C ASP A 98 0.48 5.05 -1.99
N LEU A 99 0.47 5.48 -3.25
CA LEU A 99 1.64 6.07 -3.89
C LEU A 99 2.18 7.29 -3.15
N LEU A 100 1.28 8.23 -2.79
CA LEU A 100 1.66 9.56 -2.32
C LEU A 100 1.76 9.65 -0.80
N LEU A 101 0.97 8.87 -0.05
CA LEU A 101 0.87 9.01 1.39
C LEU A 101 1.44 7.83 2.16
N ALA A 102 1.35 6.60 1.64
CA ALA A 102 1.79 5.43 2.38
C ALA A 102 3.29 5.51 2.76
N PRO A 103 3.65 5.00 3.96
CA PRO A 103 5.04 4.95 4.38
C PRO A 103 5.81 3.97 3.51
N ILE A 104 6.99 4.38 3.05
CA ILE A 104 7.94 3.51 2.36
C ILE A 104 9.04 3.19 3.36
N LEU A 105 9.13 1.90 3.73
CA LEU A 105 10.11 1.46 4.70
C LEU A 105 11.53 1.62 4.14
N PRO A 106 12.50 2.12 4.94
CA PRO A 106 13.88 2.27 4.49
C PRO A 106 14.54 0.93 4.17
N LEU A 107 15.61 0.98 3.36
CA LEU A 107 16.46 -0.19 3.12
C LEU A 107 17.08 -0.68 4.43
N GLY A 108 17.22 -2.00 4.57
CA GLY A 108 17.71 -2.64 5.78
C GLY A 108 16.67 -2.77 6.90
N SER A 109 15.42 -2.32 6.70
CA SER A 109 14.36 -2.57 7.68
C SER A 109 14.12 -4.07 7.83
N LEU A 110 14.06 -4.55 9.08
CA LEU A 110 13.67 -5.90 9.43
C LEU A 110 12.18 -5.93 9.72
N VAL A 111 11.47 -6.78 9.00
CA VAL A 111 10.01 -6.91 9.09
C VAL A 111 9.62 -8.36 9.39
N GLU A 112 8.51 -8.54 10.09
CA GLU A 112 7.83 -9.82 10.15
C GLU A 112 6.81 -9.91 9.00
N LEU A 113 6.79 -11.07 8.35
CA LEU A 113 5.86 -11.41 7.29
C LEU A 113 4.65 -12.13 7.89
N ASP A 114 3.47 -11.82 7.36
CA ASP A 114 2.24 -12.50 7.74
C ASP A 114 2.23 -13.93 7.19
N ARG A 115 2.43 -14.92 8.08
CA ARG A 115 2.43 -16.35 7.76
C ARG A 115 1.17 -16.78 6.99
N GLU A 116 0.01 -16.20 7.29
CA GLU A 116 -1.26 -16.61 6.67
C GLU A 116 -1.38 -16.16 5.21
N LEU A 117 -0.56 -15.19 4.80
CA LEU A 117 -0.57 -14.65 3.43
C LEU A 117 0.58 -15.19 2.57
N LEU A 118 1.51 -15.94 3.17
CA LEU A 118 2.62 -16.56 2.44
C LEU A 118 2.18 -17.85 1.74
N PRO A 119 2.81 -18.22 0.61
CA PRO A 119 2.58 -19.50 -0.04
C PRO A 119 2.88 -20.68 0.90
N GLU A 120 2.01 -21.70 0.91
CA GLU A 120 2.15 -22.87 1.79
C GLU A 120 3.49 -23.60 1.64
N GLU A 121 4.03 -23.65 0.42
CA GLU A 121 5.34 -24.25 0.15
C GLU A 121 6.47 -23.51 0.88
N LEU A 122 6.47 -22.17 0.79
CA LEU A 122 7.44 -21.33 1.51
C LEU A 122 7.28 -21.49 3.02
N VAL A 123 6.04 -21.51 3.52
CA VAL A 123 5.75 -21.73 4.94
C VAL A 123 6.31 -23.08 5.41
N SER A 124 6.09 -24.15 4.64
CA SER A 124 6.58 -25.49 4.96
C SER A 124 8.10 -25.55 5.04
N GLU A 125 8.80 -24.94 4.08
CA GLU A 125 10.27 -24.92 4.06
C GLU A 125 10.85 -24.11 5.21
N MET A 126 10.26 -22.94 5.54
CA MET A 126 10.69 -22.13 6.67
C MET A 126 10.48 -22.84 8.01
N GLU A 127 9.35 -23.53 8.19
CA GLU A 127 9.06 -24.32 9.39
C GLU A 127 10.02 -25.51 9.54
N LYS A 128 10.30 -26.25 8.46
CA LYS A 128 11.29 -27.36 8.45
C LYS A 128 12.68 -26.86 8.84
N ALA A 129 13.08 -25.70 8.30
CA ALA A 129 14.35 -25.06 8.59
C ALA A 129 14.40 -24.39 9.98
N LYS A 130 13.26 -24.27 10.68
CA LYS A 130 13.09 -23.56 11.96
C LYS A 130 13.51 -22.09 11.87
N VAL A 131 13.15 -21.44 10.77
CA VAL A 131 13.49 -20.05 10.45
C VAL A 131 12.28 -19.18 10.76
N PRO A 132 12.47 -18.01 11.42
CA PRO A 132 11.35 -17.11 11.66
C PRO A 132 10.83 -16.52 10.35
N PHE A 133 9.55 -16.13 10.31
CA PHE A 133 8.93 -15.41 9.18
C PHE A 133 9.40 -13.95 9.11
N MET A 134 10.70 -13.73 9.16
CA MET A 134 11.32 -12.41 9.16
C MET A 134 12.10 -12.21 7.87
N ALA A 135 12.05 -10.99 7.35
CA ALA A 135 12.78 -10.63 6.15
C ALA A 135 13.36 -9.22 6.26
N MET A 136 14.48 -9.00 5.60
CA MET A 136 15.15 -7.71 5.51
C MET A 136 14.86 -7.07 4.16
N ILE A 137 14.48 -5.79 4.15
CA ILE A 137 14.18 -5.03 2.94
C ILE A 137 15.48 -4.66 2.21
N MET A 138 15.60 -5.12 0.97
CA MET A 138 16.76 -4.94 0.09
C MET A 138 16.49 -4.03 -1.11
N GLY A 139 15.22 -3.87 -1.49
CA GLY A 139 14.78 -2.99 -2.58
C GLY A 139 13.41 -2.40 -2.29
N ARG A 140 13.09 -1.27 -2.93
CA ARG A 140 11.86 -0.49 -2.70
C ARG A 140 11.28 -0.07 -4.05
N ARG A 141 9.96 -0.19 -4.22
CA ARG A 141 9.20 0.24 -5.40
C ARG A 141 9.89 -0.13 -6.72
N LEU A 142 10.02 -1.44 -6.94
CA LEU A 142 10.76 -2.00 -8.07
C LEU A 142 9.86 -2.11 -9.29
N LEU A 143 10.36 -1.64 -10.44
CA LEU A 143 9.76 -1.88 -11.75
C LEU A 143 10.33 -3.20 -12.29
N SER A 144 9.50 -4.01 -12.95
CA SER A 144 10.01 -5.25 -13.58
C SER A 144 10.79 -4.91 -14.84
N GLU A 145 10.30 -3.93 -15.60
CA GLU A 145 10.95 -3.33 -16.78
C GLU A 145 10.97 -1.79 -16.67
N PRO A 146 11.91 -1.08 -17.35
CA PRO A 146 12.05 0.37 -17.24
C PRO A 146 10.81 1.18 -17.63
N ASP A 147 9.99 0.65 -18.54
CA ASP A 147 8.78 1.30 -19.06
C ASP A 147 7.49 0.83 -18.36
N ASP A 148 7.61 0.00 -17.31
CA ASP A 148 6.46 -0.50 -16.56
C ASP A 148 5.73 0.64 -15.84
N ARG A 149 4.40 0.50 -15.79
CA ARG A 149 3.51 1.40 -15.04
C ARG A 149 3.13 0.84 -13.67
N GLU A 150 3.75 -0.27 -13.29
CA GLU A 150 3.46 -0.96 -12.04
C GLU A 150 4.75 -1.23 -11.29
N TYR A 151 4.72 -1.00 -9.98
CA TYR A 151 5.84 -1.33 -9.10
C TYR A 151 5.44 -2.37 -8.05
N ILE A 152 6.43 -3.15 -7.62
CA ILE A 152 6.36 -4.02 -6.44
C ILE A 152 6.93 -3.27 -5.24
N ASP A 153 6.22 -3.26 -4.10
CA ASP A 153 6.61 -2.46 -2.93
C ASP A 153 8.02 -2.77 -2.44
N TYR A 154 8.38 -4.04 -2.25
CA TYR A 154 9.66 -4.43 -1.68
C TYR A 154 10.27 -5.68 -2.31
N LEU A 155 11.60 -5.67 -2.40
CA LEU A 155 12.42 -6.87 -2.51
C LEU A 155 12.99 -7.18 -1.13
N VAL A 156 12.85 -8.42 -0.69
CA VAL A 156 13.30 -8.85 0.62
C VAL A 156 14.13 -10.11 0.56
N SER A 157 14.93 -10.30 1.60
CA SER A 157 15.70 -11.50 1.83
C SER A 157 15.36 -12.07 3.21
N ILE A 158 15.17 -13.38 3.30
CA ILE A 158 14.82 -14.06 4.55
C ILE A 158 15.94 -13.90 5.58
N TYR A 159 15.58 -13.45 6.77
CA TYR A 159 16.48 -13.34 7.92
C TYR A 159 16.56 -14.68 8.68
N PRO A 160 17.74 -15.10 9.18
CA PRO A 160 19.04 -14.43 9.16
C PRO A 160 19.92 -14.80 7.95
N TYR A 161 19.39 -15.52 6.96
CA TYR A 161 20.19 -16.03 5.84
C TYR A 161 20.76 -14.94 4.95
N GLY A 162 20.03 -13.85 4.76
CA GLY A 162 20.45 -12.79 3.85
C GLY A 162 20.50 -13.25 2.40
N MET A 163 21.11 -12.42 1.54
CA MET A 163 21.22 -12.73 0.12
C MET A 163 22.18 -13.90 -0.10
N ARG A 164 21.70 -14.92 -0.82
CA ARG A 164 22.51 -16.05 -1.26
C ARG A 164 22.39 -16.20 -2.78
N LEU A 165 23.44 -16.65 -3.44
CA LEU A 165 23.47 -16.80 -4.90
C LEU A 165 22.58 -17.96 -5.38
N ASP A 166 22.25 -18.90 -4.50
CA ASP A 166 21.43 -20.09 -4.77
C ASP A 166 19.95 -19.91 -4.41
N VAL A 167 19.55 -18.71 -3.96
CA VAL A 167 18.17 -18.42 -3.52
C VAL A 167 17.69 -17.16 -4.20
N GLU A 168 16.56 -17.24 -4.90
CA GLU A 168 15.91 -16.07 -5.47
C GLU A 168 15.36 -15.16 -4.36
N PRO A 169 15.56 -13.85 -4.46
CA PRO A 169 15.01 -12.91 -3.49
C PRO A 169 13.49 -12.81 -3.65
N LEU A 170 12.78 -12.50 -2.56
CA LEU A 170 11.31 -12.45 -2.56
C LEU A 170 10.81 -11.05 -2.85
N PHE A 171 9.85 -10.94 -3.75
CA PHE A 171 9.12 -9.70 -3.99
C PHE A 171 7.84 -9.72 -3.17
N ILE A 172 7.62 -8.69 -2.35
CA ILE A 172 6.44 -8.62 -1.48
C ILE A 172 5.74 -7.26 -1.62
N PRO A 173 4.40 -7.24 -1.72
CA PRO A 173 3.62 -6.04 -1.48
C PRO A 173 3.59 -5.72 0.02
N SER A 174 3.29 -4.47 0.34
CA SER A 174 3.35 -3.97 1.72
C SER A 174 2.37 -4.67 2.67
N TYR A 175 1.21 -5.15 2.18
CA TYR A 175 0.22 -5.87 3.00
C TYR A 175 0.69 -7.24 3.50
N LEU A 176 1.78 -7.81 2.96
CA LEU A 176 2.39 -9.03 3.51
C LEU A 176 3.19 -8.77 4.80
N ILE A 177 3.44 -7.51 5.15
CA ILE A 177 4.17 -7.14 6.36
C ILE A 177 3.19 -7.05 7.53
N SER A 178 3.32 -7.96 8.50
CA SER A 178 2.52 -7.95 9.73
C SER A 178 2.92 -6.78 10.62
N HIS A 179 4.23 -6.64 10.87
CA HIS A 179 4.77 -5.52 11.63
C HIS A 179 6.25 -5.26 11.31
N VAL A 180 6.69 -4.04 11.60
CA VAL A 180 8.10 -3.65 11.48
C VAL A 180 8.79 -3.94 12.81
N ILE A 181 9.81 -4.80 12.79
CA ILE A 181 10.60 -5.14 13.96
C ILE A 181 11.63 -4.04 14.24
N GLN A 182 12.31 -3.61 13.17
CA GLN A 182 13.31 -2.56 13.24
C GLN A 182 13.35 -1.81 11.91
N GLU A 183 13.21 -0.49 11.96
CA GLU A 183 13.41 0.35 10.78
C GLU A 183 14.89 0.44 10.39
N GLY A 184 15.13 0.43 9.08
CA GLY A 184 16.43 0.68 8.49
C GLY A 184 16.85 2.14 8.61
N TYR A 185 18.04 2.45 8.11
CA TYR A 185 18.57 3.81 8.14
C TYR A 185 17.81 4.73 7.17
N SER A 186 17.39 5.90 7.66
CA SER A 186 16.81 6.95 6.82
C SER A 186 17.30 8.32 7.28
N ASP A 187 17.71 9.14 6.33
CA ASP A 187 18.16 10.52 6.52
C ASP A 187 17.50 11.45 5.50
N THR A 188 17.93 12.71 5.47
CA THR A 188 17.40 13.70 4.52
C THR A 188 17.61 13.31 3.06
N LEU A 189 18.69 12.56 2.75
CA LEU A 189 18.95 12.11 1.39
C LEU A 189 17.97 11.00 0.99
N ASP A 190 17.73 10.03 1.86
CA ASP A 190 16.75 8.97 1.66
C ASP A 190 15.33 9.52 1.51
N GLN A 191 14.92 10.42 2.42
CA GLN A 191 13.60 11.07 2.36
C GLN A 191 13.43 11.89 1.08
N SER A 192 14.47 12.62 0.68
CA SER A 192 14.45 13.36 -0.58
C SER A 192 14.39 12.45 -1.81
N TYR A 193 14.99 11.26 -1.75
CA TYR A 193 14.91 10.29 -2.84
C TYR A 193 13.50 9.72 -2.94
N VAL A 194 12.91 9.32 -1.81
CA VAL A 194 11.52 8.86 -1.71
C VAL A 194 10.55 9.90 -2.30
N ASP A 195 10.63 11.16 -1.84
CA ASP A 195 9.69 12.18 -2.31
C ASP A 195 9.87 12.52 -3.79
N ARG A 196 11.11 12.56 -4.31
CA ARG A 196 11.34 12.88 -5.73
C ARG A 196 11.04 11.70 -6.64
N GLN A 197 11.72 10.58 -6.44
CA GLN A 197 11.65 9.44 -7.35
C GLN A 197 10.34 8.69 -7.15
N TYR A 198 10.12 8.17 -5.95
CA TYR A 198 9.03 7.23 -5.69
C TYR A 198 7.66 7.89 -5.65
N ARG A 199 7.57 9.17 -5.28
CA ARG A 199 6.27 9.87 -5.20
C ARG A 199 6.03 10.76 -6.42
N LYS A 200 6.86 11.78 -6.63
CA LYS A 200 6.62 12.76 -7.70
C LYS A 200 6.78 12.15 -9.10
N ASP A 201 7.91 11.50 -9.36
CA ASP A 201 8.19 11.00 -10.70
C ASP A 201 7.25 9.84 -11.04
N TYR A 202 6.99 8.93 -10.11
CA TYR A 202 6.03 7.84 -10.34
C TYR A 202 4.61 8.38 -10.58
N PHE A 203 4.15 9.36 -9.80
CA PHE A 203 2.84 9.99 -10.03
C PHE A 203 2.75 10.65 -11.41
N ARG A 204 3.81 11.35 -11.83
CA ARG A 204 3.87 11.98 -13.17
C ARG A 204 3.81 10.97 -14.31
N HIS A 205 4.48 9.84 -14.16
CA HIS A 205 4.52 8.78 -15.16
C HIS A 205 3.40 7.75 -15.01
N ARG A 206 2.47 7.97 -14.08
CA ARG A 206 1.34 7.06 -13.77
C ARG A 206 1.81 5.65 -13.41
N VAL A 207 2.87 5.56 -12.61
CA VAL A 207 3.39 4.31 -12.06
C VAL A 207 2.75 4.08 -10.68
N PHE A 208 2.01 2.98 -10.52
CA PHE A 208 1.26 2.65 -9.30
C PHE A 208 1.64 1.28 -8.74
N SER A 209 1.21 0.97 -7.52
CA SER A 209 1.43 -0.37 -6.94
C SER A 209 0.66 -1.42 -7.73
N MET A 210 1.30 -2.54 -8.06
CA MET A 210 0.62 -3.67 -8.69
C MET A 210 -0.54 -4.24 -7.85
N THR A 211 -0.56 -3.95 -6.56
CA THR A 211 -1.63 -4.36 -5.63
C THR A 211 -2.99 -3.78 -6.04
N HIS A 212 -2.99 -2.60 -6.66
CA HIS A 212 -4.20 -1.88 -7.06
C HIS A 212 -4.38 -1.87 -8.57
N SER A 213 -3.64 -2.73 -9.29
CA SER A 213 -3.68 -2.84 -10.74
C SER A 213 -5.14 -2.85 -11.19
N ILE A 214 -5.48 -1.81 -11.96
CA ILE A 214 -6.77 -1.69 -12.61
C ILE A 214 -6.67 -2.62 -13.82
N GLU A 215 -6.83 -3.92 -13.62
CA GLU A 215 -7.09 -4.83 -14.75
C GLU A 215 -8.32 -4.29 -15.49
N GLY A 216 -8.10 -3.74 -16.68
CA GLY A 216 -9.15 -3.05 -17.45
C GLY A 216 -8.72 -2.09 -18.56
N GLU A 217 -7.45 -2.02 -18.94
CA GLU A 217 -7.09 -1.60 -20.31
C GLU A 217 -6.37 -2.77 -20.98
N ASP A 218 -6.97 -3.26 -22.06
CA ASP A 218 -6.51 -4.42 -22.84
C ASP A 218 -5.02 -4.32 -23.19
N ARG A 219 -4.38 -5.49 -23.16
CA ARG A 219 -3.05 -5.77 -23.73
C ARG A 219 -2.90 -5.26 -25.16
#